data_AF-S7J1N4-F1
#
_entry.id   AF-S7J1N4-F1
#
_cell.length_a   1.000
_cell.length_b   1.000
_cell.length_c   1.000
_cell.angle_alpha   90.00
_cell.angle_beta   90.00
_cell.angle_gamma   90.00
#
_symmetry.space_group_name_H-M   'P 1'
#
loop_
_entity.id
_entity.type
_entity.pdbx_description
1 polymer ?
#
loop_
_entity_poly.entity_id
_entity_poly.type
_entity_poly.pdbx_seq_one_letter_code
_entity_poly.pdbx_strand_id
1 'polypeptide(L)'
;MKKVPFDLFGDGQYMYFNIARLMQLEQACGEGISTIVSRNELNLNVLTKIFMIGLAHHKKHNELWYAERIQELLDQGKSLEEDFYIPAVKAIAGSGILGKAAYYGAFPEELTEKARQDVADEKKD
;
A
#
# COMPACT_ATOMS: atom_id res chain seq x y z
N MET A 1 -2.91 -6.54 -11.13
CA MET A 1 -2.98 -5.54 -10.04
C MET A 1 -3.86 -6.09 -8.94
N LYS A 2 -3.25 -6.33 -7.79
CA LYS A 2 -3.91 -6.98 -6.65
C LYS A 2 -4.83 -5.98 -5.93
N LYS A 3 -6.00 -6.46 -5.51
CA LYS A 3 -6.87 -5.77 -4.55
C LYS A 3 -6.53 -6.30 -3.17
N VAL A 4 -6.10 -5.42 -2.28
CA VAL A 4 -5.75 -5.77 -0.89
C VAL A 4 -6.94 -5.42 0.00
N PRO A 5 -7.57 -6.39 0.68
CA PRO A 5 -8.67 -6.11 1.61
C PRO A 5 -8.26 -5.09 2.68
N PHE A 6 -9.16 -4.15 2.99
CA PHE A 6 -8.94 -3.11 3.99
C PHE A 6 -10.28 -2.61 4.52
N ASP A 7 -10.81 -3.24 5.57
CA ASP A 7 -12.17 -2.97 6.06
C ASP A 7 -12.23 -1.99 7.24
N LEU A 8 -11.11 -1.35 7.60
CA LEU A 8 -11.03 -0.50 8.80
C LEU A 8 -11.82 0.83 8.67
N PHE A 9 -11.96 1.33 7.45
CA PHE A 9 -12.68 2.59 7.17
C PHE A 9 -14.11 2.36 6.66
N GLY A 10 -14.52 1.10 6.51
CA GLY A 10 -15.85 0.69 6.10
C GLY A 10 -15.86 -0.73 5.57
N ASP A 11 -17.01 -1.38 5.67
CA ASP A 11 -17.17 -2.80 5.34
C ASP A 11 -16.92 -3.11 3.85
N GLY A 12 -16.19 -4.19 3.58
CA GLY A 12 -15.93 -4.71 2.23
C GLY A 12 -15.02 -3.82 1.38
N GLN A 13 -14.24 -2.95 2.01
CA GLN A 13 -13.32 -2.04 1.34
C GLN A 13 -12.02 -2.75 0.96
N TYR A 14 -11.38 -2.27 -0.10
CA TYR A 14 -10.08 -2.75 -0.54
C TYR A 14 -9.25 -1.62 -1.13
N MET A 15 -7.93 -1.76 -1.04
CA MET A 15 -6.95 -0.84 -1.63
C MET A 15 -6.34 -1.45 -2.90
N TYR A 16 -6.06 -0.58 -3.87
CA TYR A 16 -5.24 -0.94 -5.02
C TYR A 16 -4.58 0.29 -5.64
N PHE A 17 -3.47 0.05 -6.34
CA PHE A 17 -2.73 1.07 -7.08
C PHE A 17 -2.52 0.66 -8.54
N ASN A 18 -3.07 1.48 -9.44
CA ASN A 18 -2.75 1.46 -10.86
C ASN A 18 -1.75 2.57 -11.18
N ILE A 19 -1.26 2.63 -12.42
CA ILE A 19 -0.28 3.66 -12.83
C ILE A 19 -0.77 5.08 -12.51
N ALA A 20 -2.03 5.40 -12.83
CA ALA A 20 -2.59 6.72 -12.56
C ALA A 20 -2.62 7.07 -11.06
N ARG A 21 -2.91 6.10 -10.18
CA ARG A 21 -2.90 6.26 -8.72
C ARG A 21 -1.50 6.36 -8.16
N LEU A 22 -0.54 5.61 -8.72
CA LEU A 22 0.87 5.74 -8.35
C LEU A 22 1.40 7.13 -8.72
N MET A 23 1.11 7.63 -9.93
CA MET A 23 1.48 9.00 -10.32
C MET A 23 0.86 10.06 -9.40
N GLN A 24 -0.40 9.88 -8.98
CA GLN A 24 -1.03 10.76 -7.99
C GLN A 24 -0.32 10.73 -6.64
N LEU A 25 0.15 9.55 -6.21
CA LEU A 25 0.88 9.40 -4.95
C LEU A 25 2.26 10.07 -5.03
N GLU A 26 2.99 9.87 -6.12
CA GLU A 26 4.28 10.56 -6.35
C GLU A 26 4.10 12.08 -6.35
N GLN A 27 3.08 12.58 -7.05
CA GLN A 27 2.76 14.00 -7.09
C GLN A 27 2.41 14.55 -5.69
N ALA A 28 1.64 13.80 -4.90
CA ALA A 28 1.22 14.22 -3.57
C ALA A 28 2.39 14.22 -2.56
N CYS A 29 3.36 13.33 -2.74
CA CYS A 29 4.52 13.18 -1.85
C CYS A 29 5.76 13.96 -2.32
N GLY A 30 5.83 14.35 -3.58
CA GLY A 30 7.01 15.02 -4.18
C GLY A 30 8.21 14.09 -4.39
N GLU A 31 8.03 12.78 -4.27
CA GLU A 31 9.09 11.77 -4.38
C GLU A 31 8.57 10.54 -5.16
N GLY A 32 9.48 9.74 -5.73
CA GLY A 32 9.14 8.53 -6.48
C GLY A 32 8.67 7.37 -5.59
N ILE A 33 7.89 6.44 -6.14
CA ILE A 33 7.31 5.31 -5.39
C ILE A 33 8.37 4.47 -4.64
N SER A 34 9.50 4.17 -5.27
CA SER A 34 10.56 3.38 -4.64
C SER A 34 11.11 4.06 -3.39
N THR A 35 11.31 5.38 -3.44
CA THR A 35 11.76 6.18 -2.30
C THR A 35 10.73 6.22 -1.18
N ILE A 36 9.45 6.37 -1.55
CA ILE A 36 8.32 6.37 -0.61
C ILE A 36 8.30 5.07 0.22
N VAL A 37 8.53 3.92 -0.43
CA VAL A 37 8.49 2.61 0.26
C VAL A 37 9.80 2.31 0.99
N SER A 38 10.96 2.66 0.43
CA SER A 38 12.27 2.27 0.98
C SER A 38 12.63 2.96 2.29
N ARG A 39 11.99 4.08 2.63
CA ARG A 39 12.36 4.85 3.83
C ARG A 39 11.98 4.17 5.14
N ASN A 40 11.24 3.05 5.14
CA ASN A 40 10.72 2.34 6.34
C ASN A 40 9.92 3.20 7.34
N GLU A 41 9.89 4.51 7.14
CA GLU A 41 9.08 5.52 7.78
C GLU A 41 8.12 6.05 6.72
N LEU A 42 7.11 5.26 6.34
CA LEU A 42 5.90 5.89 5.80
C LEU A 42 5.35 6.75 6.94
N ASN A 43 5.79 8.01 6.98
CA ASN A 43 5.29 8.95 7.95
C ASN A 43 3.77 9.08 7.76
N LEU A 44 3.08 9.55 8.80
CA LEU A 44 1.61 9.60 8.81
C LEU A 44 1.03 10.43 7.65
N ASN A 45 1.78 11.40 7.12
CA ASN A 45 1.35 12.16 5.94
C ASN A 45 1.29 11.24 4.71
N VAL A 46 2.39 10.55 4.39
CA VAL A 46 2.44 9.63 3.25
C VAL A 46 1.41 8.51 3.41
N LEU A 47 1.30 7.92 4.60
CA LEU A 47 0.30 6.88 4.89
C LEU A 47 -1.13 7.39 4.64
N THR A 48 -1.44 8.61 5.08
CA THR A 48 -2.73 9.25 4.82
C THR A 48 -2.99 9.44 3.32
N LYS A 49 -1.99 9.90 2.55
CA LYS A 49 -2.11 10.02 1.08
C LYS A 49 -2.35 8.68 0.40
N ILE A 50 -1.69 7.62 0.87
CA ILE A 50 -1.90 6.26 0.36
C ILE A 50 -3.37 5.87 0.55
N PHE A 51 -3.95 6.07 1.73
CA PHE A 51 -5.36 5.75 1.96
C PHE A 51 -6.31 6.60 1.12
N MET A 52 -6.09 7.91 1.07
CA MET A 52 -6.89 8.83 0.27
C MET A 52 -6.99 8.38 -1.19
N ILE A 53 -5.86 8.01 -1.78
CA ILE A 53 -5.76 7.62 -3.18
C ILE A 53 -6.25 6.17 -3.37
N GLY A 54 -5.73 5.25 -2.55
CA GLY A 54 -6.01 3.81 -2.59
C GLY A 54 -7.49 3.46 -2.40
N LEU A 55 -8.22 4.25 -1.60
CA LEU A 55 -9.64 4.03 -1.28
C LEU A 55 -10.60 4.98 -2.02
N ALA A 56 -10.09 5.93 -2.81
CA ALA A 56 -10.89 6.96 -3.50
C ALA A 56 -12.05 6.43 -4.36
N HIS A 57 -12.02 5.15 -4.74
CA HIS A 57 -13.07 4.52 -5.55
C HIS A 57 -14.27 4.03 -4.73
N HIS A 58 -14.11 3.85 -3.41
CA HIS A 58 -15.21 3.56 -2.50
C HIS A 58 -15.90 4.88 -2.10
N LYS A 59 -15.13 5.78 -1.49
CA LYS A 59 -15.59 7.12 -1.10
C LYS A 59 -14.39 8.04 -0.93
N LYS A 60 -14.52 9.29 -1.37
CA LYS A 60 -13.48 10.30 -1.18
C LYS A 60 -13.69 11.00 0.16
N HIS A 61 -12.62 11.08 0.93
CA HIS A 61 -12.52 11.80 2.20
C HIS A 61 -11.31 12.73 2.17
N ASN A 62 -11.31 13.77 3.00
CA ASN A 62 -10.18 14.68 3.15
C ASN A 62 -9.15 14.13 4.16
N GLU A 63 -7.98 14.77 4.25
CA GLU A 63 -6.89 14.34 5.14
C GLU A 63 -7.30 14.28 6.60
N LEU A 64 -8.03 15.29 7.08
CA LEU A 64 -8.47 15.37 8.47
C LEU A 64 -9.33 14.16 8.85
N TRP A 65 -10.27 13.77 7.99
CA TRP A 65 -11.11 12.60 8.23
C TRP A 65 -10.30 11.32 8.41
N TYR A 66 -9.26 11.11 7.59
CA TYR A 66 -8.38 9.94 7.72
C TYR A 66 -7.54 10.00 8.99
N ALA A 67 -6.99 11.16 9.34
CA ALA A 67 -6.21 11.34 10.56
C ALA A 67 -7.06 11.05 11.81
N GLU A 68 -8.29 11.59 11.88
CA GLU A 68 -9.23 11.33 12.96
C GLU A 68 -9.61 9.84 13.03
N ARG A 69 -9.90 9.22 11.88
CA ARG A 69 -10.27 7.79 11.82
C ARG A 69 -9.12 6.88 12.26
N ILE A 70 -7.88 7.19 11.86
CA ILE A 70 -6.69 6.45 12.31
C ILE A 70 -6.55 6.60 13.82
N GLN A 71 -6.63 7.81 14.36
CA GLN A 71 -6.56 8.04 15.81
C GLN A 71 -7.61 7.25 16.59
N GLU A 72 -8.89 7.30 16.17
CA GLU A 72 -9.98 6.55 16.79
C GLU A 72 -9.69 5.03 16.84
N LEU A 73 -9.13 4.48 15.76
CA LEU A 73 -8.83 3.06 15.66
C LEU A 73 -7.61 2.68 16.50
N LEU A 74 -6.58 3.52 16.55
CA LEU A 74 -5.42 3.32 17.43
C LEU A 74 -5.86 3.33 18.91
N ASP A 75 -6.76 4.24 19.29
CA ASP A 75 -7.34 4.31 20.64
C ASP A 75 -8.16 3.05 20.99
N GLN A 76 -8.70 2.36 19.97
CA GLN A 76 -9.39 1.06 20.11
C GLN A 76 -8.43 -0.14 20.11
N GLY A 77 -7.12 0.10 20.08
CA GLY A 77 -6.09 -0.94 20.17
C GLY A 77 -5.63 -1.50 18.82
N LYS A 78 -5.95 -0.83 17.70
CA LYS A 78 -5.36 -1.18 16.40
C LYS A 78 -3.87 -0.84 16.35
N SER A 79 -3.11 -1.67 15.63
CA SER A 79 -1.67 -1.52 15.45
C SER A 79 -1.37 -0.66 14.22
N LEU A 80 -0.64 0.44 14.41
CA LEU A 80 -0.22 1.29 13.28
C LEU A 80 0.57 0.49 12.22
N GLU A 81 1.40 -0.44 12.67
CA GLU A 81 2.20 -1.28 11.77
C GLU A 81 1.33 -2.34 11.07
N GLU A 82 0.62 -3.18 11.84
CA GLU A 82 -0.06 -4.35 11.30
C GLU A 82 -1.36 -4.00 10.56
N ASP A 83 -2.15 -3.07 11.12
CA ASP A 83 -3.47 -2.75 10.59
C ASP A 83 -3.41 -1.67 9.48
N PHE A 84 -2.39 -0.82 9.45
CA PHE A 84 -2.32 0.31 8.50
C PHE A 84 -1.11 0.24 7.56
N TYR A 85 0.10 0.19 8.12
CA TYR A 85 1.33 0.25 7.32
C TYR A 85 1.47 -0.96 6.39
N ILE A 86 1.33 -2.18 6.92
CA ILE A 86 1.48 -3.41 6.14
C ILE A 86 0.47 -3.45 4.97
N PRO A 87 -0.84 -3.23 5.17
CA PRO A 87 -1.80 -3.21 4.06
C PRO A 87 -1.50 -2.13 3.01
N ALA A 88 -1.05 -0.94 3.43
CA ALA A 88 -0.65 0.14 2.53
C ALA A 88 0.53 -0.29 1.64
N VAL A 89 1.59 -0.85 2.23
CA VAL A 89 2.76 -1.36 1.49
C VAL A 89 2.38 -2.52 0.58
N LYS A 90 1.56 -3.47 1.07
CA LYS A 90 1.05 -4.59 0.24
C LYS A 90 0.28 -4.08 -0.98
N ALA A 91 -0.53 -3.04 -0.84
CA ALA A 91 -1.29 -2.47 -1.97
C ALA A 91 -0.38 -1.84 -3.03
N ILE A 92 0.71 -1.17 -2.61
CA ILE A 92 1.72 -0.63 -3.53
C ILE A 92 2.49 -1.77 -4.20
N ALA A 93 2.98 -2.75 -3.44
CA ALA A 93 3.68 -3.91 -3.99
C ALA A 93 2.79 -4.71 -4.97
N GLY A 94 1.50 -4.84 -4.66
CA GLY A 94 0.48 -5.50 -5.49
C GLY A 94 0.20 -4.81 -6.83
N SER A 95 0.72 -3.59 -7.04
CA SER A 95 0.72 -2.94 -8.35
C SER A 95 1.75 -3.54 -9.32
N GLY A 96 2.82 -4.14 -8.78
CA GLY A 96 3.98 -4.65 -9.53
C GLY A 96 5.08 -3.62 -9.80
N ILE A 97 4.89 -2.35 -9.42
CA ILE A 97 5.86 -1.26 -9.71
C ILE A 97 7.23 -1.46 -9.04
N LEU A 98 7.27 -2.19 -7.93
CA LEU A 98 8.48 -2.47 -7.15
C LEU A 98 9.23 -3.75 -7.60
N GLY A 99 8.79 -4.38 -8.69
CA GLY A 99 9.35 -5.64 -9.19
C GLY A 99 8.79 -6.90 -8.52
N LYS A 100 9.13 -8.07 -9.06
CA LYS A 100 8.56 -9.35 -8.60
C LYS A 100 9.00 -9.70 -7.18
N ALA A 101 10.24 -9.36 -6.80
CA ALA A 101 10.75 -9.65 -5.46
C ALA A 101 9.90 -8.98 -4.36
N ALA A 102 9.54 -7.71 -4.54
CA ALA A 102 8.69 -6.98 -3.61
C ALA A 102 7.25 -7.52 -3.61
N TYR A 103 6.71 -7.84 -4.79
CA TYR A 103 5.38 -8.46 -4.92
C TYR A 103 5.28 -9.75 -4.10
N TYR A 104 6.16 -10.72 -4.34
CA TYR A 104 6.10 -12.01 -3.65
C TYR A 104 6.54 -11.93 -2.19
N GLY A 105 7.32 -10.92 -1.80
CA GLY A 105 7.55 -10.62 -0.39
C GLY A 105 6.28 -10.19 0.34
N ALA A 106 5.39 -9.46 -0.33
CA ALA A 106 4.10 -9.04 0.20
C ALA A 106 3.00 -10.14 0.16
N PHE A 107 3.09 -11.05 -0.81
CA PHE A 107 2.15 -12.16 -1.04
C PHE A 107 2.89 -13.51 -1.16
N PRO A 108 3.57 -13.96 -0.08
CA PRO A 108 4.36 -15.19 -0.11
C PRO A 108 3.54 -16.44 -0.41
N GLU A 109 2.24 -16.42 -0.09
CA GLU A 109 1.30 -17.49 -0.41
C GLU A 109 1.09 -17.71 -1.92
N GLU A 110 1.42 -16.71 -2.75
CA GLU A 110 1.32 -16.79 -4.21
C GLU A 110 2.64 -17.25 -4.88
N LEU A 111 3.69 -17.48 -4.08
CA LEU A 111 5.02 -17.83 -4.58
C LEU A 111 5.08 -19.31 -5.00
N THR A 112 4.83 -19.55 -6.29
CA THR A 112 5.02 -20.86 -6.93
C THR A 112 6.50 -21.13 -7.27
N GLU A 113 6.85 -22.37 -7.60
CA GLU A 113 8.22 -22.72 -8.04
C GLU A 113 8.66 -21.94 -9.28
N LYS A 114 7.75 -21.79 -10.25
CA LYS A 114 8.00 -20.95 -11.43
C LYS A 114 8.24 -19.49 -11.04
N ALA A 115 7.45 -18.95 -10.11
CA ALA A 115 7.62 -17.60 -9.62
C ALA A 115 8.97 -17.40 -8.90
N ARG A 116 9.49 -18.42 -8.20
CA ARG A 116 10.84 -18.38 -7.59
C ARG A 116 11.94 -18.21 -8.65
N GLN A 117 11.84 -18.95 -9.76
CA GLN A 117 12.79 -18.85 -10.87
C GLN A 117 12.74 -17.47 -11.52
N ASP A 118 11.53 -16.99 -11.81
CA ASP A 118 11.28 -15.66 -12.35
C ASP A 118 11.89 -14.53 -11.51
N VAL A 119 11.81 -14.62 -10.17
CA VAL A 119 12.42 -13.65 -9.24
C VAL A 119 13.94 -13.75 -9.26
N ALA A 120 14.50 -14.95 -9.39
CA ALA A 120 15.94 -15.17 -9.42
C ALA A 120 16.57 -14.63 -10.71
N ASP A 121 15.85 -14.71 -11.83
CA ASP A 121 16.32 -14.21 -13.13
C ASP A 121 16.23 -12.68 -13.21
N GLU A 122 15.17 -12.06 -12.68
CA GLU A 122 15.05 -10.59 -12.58
C GLU A 122 16.17 -9.94 -11.73
N LYS A 123 16.77 -10.69 -10.79
CA LYS A 123 17.90 -10.20 -9.99
C LYS A 123 19.26 -10.27 -10.70
N LYS A 124 19.35 -10.94 -11.85
CA LYS A 124 20.59 -11.09 -12.63
C LYS A 124 20.72 -10.04 -13.75
N ASP A 125 19.63 -9.38 -14.09
CA ASP A 125 19.55 -8.25 -15.03
C ASP A 125 19.83 -6.91 -14.32
#